data_AF-A0AAW5EHH6-F1
#
_entry.id   AF-A0AAW5EHH6-F1
#
_cell.length_a   1.000
_cell.length_b   1.000
_cell.length_c   1.000
_cell.angle_alpha   90.00
_cell.angle_beta   90.00
_cell.angle_gamma   90.00
#
_symmetry.space_group_name_H-M   'P 1'
#
loop_
_entity.id
_entity.type
_entity.pdbx_description
1 polymer ?
#
loop_
_entity_poly.entity_id
_entity_poly.type
_entity_poly.pdbx_seq_one_letter_code
_entity_poly.pdbx_strand_id
1 'polypeptide(L)' 'HTKDLLIPLDTHTHKISLTLGLLKRKIYDYKSVLELTHNLKRLDANDPIKYDFALYRLGQNKELSKLKE' A
#
# COMPACT_ATOMS: atom_id res chain seq x y z
N HIS A 1 -7.17 23.09 -7.47
CA HIS A 1 -6.74 21.76 -7.96
C HIS A 1 -6.30 20.95 -6.74
N THR A 2 -7.21 20.19 -6.13
CA THR A 2 -6.86 19.30 -5.03
C THR A 2 -5.98 18.19 -5.62
N LYS A 3 -4.68 18.23 -5.35
CA LYS A 3 -3.78 17.15 -5.74
C LYS A 3 -4.17 15.94 -4.89
N ASP A 4 -4.97 15.03 -5.44
CA ASP A 4 -5.08 13.69 -4.86
C ASP A 4 -3.71 13.04 -5.00
N LEU A 5 -2.97 12.98 -3.88
CA LEU A 5 -1.72 12.23 -3.81
C LEU A 5 -2.08 10.75 -3.83
N LEU A 6 -2.17 10.21 -5.04
CA LEU A 6 -2.27 8.79 -5.29
C LEU A 6 -0.89 8.18 -5.08
N ILE A 7 -0.81 7.15 -4.24
CA ILE A 7 0.44 6.43 -4.04
C ILE A 7 0.77 5.65 -5.31
N PRO A 8 2.01 5.72 -5.82
CA PRO A 8 2.42 4.87 -6.92
C PRO A 8 2.33 3.41 -6.48
N LEU A 9 1.35 2.69 -7.01
CA LEU A 9 1.24 1.25 -6.78
C LEU A 9 2.37 0.59 -7.56
N ASP A 10 3.43 0.15 -6.88
CA ASP A 10 4.49 -0.66 -7.49
C ASP A 10 4.15 -2.15 -7.39
N THR A 11 4.66 -3.00 -8.29
CA THR A 11 4.51 -4.46 -8.19
C THR A 11 5.01 -5.05 -6.86
N HIS A 12 6.06 -4.49 -6.26
CA HIS A 12 6.52 -4.86 -4.93
C HIS A 12 5.53 -4.40 -3.85
N THR A 13 5.14 -3.12 -3.89
CA THR A 13 4.16 -2.53 -2.96
C THR A 13 2.81 -3.25 -3.01
N HIS A 14 2.38 -3.71 -4.19
CA HIS A 14 1.15 -4.48 -4.38
C HIS A 14 1.20 -5.83 -3.67
N LYS A 15 2.29 -6.59 -3.81
CA LYS A 15 2.47 -7.87 -3.09
C LYS A 15 2.49 -7.66 -1.57
N ILE A 16 3.18 -6.63 -1.10
CA ILE A 16 3.27 -6.28 0.31
C ILE A 16 1.89 -5.88 0.86
N SER A 17 1.17 -5.04 0.13
CA SER A 17 -0.17 -4.60 0.50
C SER A 17 -1.18 -5.74 0.51
N LEU A 18 -1.05 -6.70 -0.40
CA LEU A 18 -1.83 -7.95 -0.39
C LEU A 18 -1.50 -8.81 0.84
N THR A 19 -0.22 -8.98 1.16
CA THR A 19 0.21 -9.74 2.35
C THR A 19 -0.23 -9.06 3.65
N LEU A 20 -0.21 -7.72 3.70
CA LEU A 20 -0.70 -6.91 4.81
C LEU A 20 -2.24 -6.88 4.91
N GLY A 21 -2.96 -7.36 3.89
CA GLY A 21 -4.42 -7.27 3.84
C GLY A 21 -4.98 -5.87 3.56
N LEU A 22 -4.12 -4.92 3.16
CA LEU A 22 -4.51 -3.56 2.75
C LEU A 22 -5.20 -3.54 1.37
N LEU A 23 -4.86 -4.51 0.54
CA LEU A 23 -5.47 -4.74 -0.77
C LEU A 23 -6.21 -6.08 -0.73
N LYS A 24 -7.48 -6.09 -1.13
CA LYS A 24 -8.23 -7.34 -1.32
C LYS A 24 -8.12 -7.85 -2.75
N ARG A 25 -7.90 -6.95 -3.71
CA ARG A 25 -7.77 -7.29 -5.13
C ARG A 25 -6.35 -7.69 -5.47
N LYS A 26 -6.19 -8.92 -5.97
CA LYS A 26 -4.93 -9.41 -6.56
C LYS A 26 -4.57 -8.75 -7.90
N ILE A 27 -5.54 -8.14 -8.58
CA ILE A 27 -5.35 -7.52 -9.89
C ILE A 27 -4.65 -6.18 -9.72
N TYR A 28 -3.60 -5.95 -10.51
CA TYR A 28 -2.88 -4.68 -10.57
C TYR A 28 -3.60 -3.76 -11.57
N ASP A 29 -4.53 -2.95 -11.07
CA ASP A 29 -5.38 -2.08 -11.87
C ASP A 29 -5.53 -0.72 -11.19
N TYR A 30 -6.01 0.29 -11.92
CA TYR A 30 -6.21 1.62 -11.34
C TYR A 30 -7.16 1.60 -10.13
N LYS A 31 -8.15 0.69 -10.12
CA LYS A 31 -9.02 0.46 -8.95
C LYS A 31 -8.25 0.00 -7.71
N SER A 32 -7.16 -0.75 -7.88
CA SER A 32 -6.32 -1.20 -6.76
C SER A 32 -5.51 -0.05 -6.20
N VAL A 33 -5.06 0.89 -7.04
CA VAL A 33 -4.42 2.15 -6.61
C VAL A 33 -5.40 2.97 -5.75
N LEU A 34 -6.64 3.09 -6.21
CA LEU A 34 -7.70 3.80 -5.50
C LEU A 34 -8.06 3.11 -4.18
N GLU A 35 -8.22 1.77 -4.18
CA GLU A 35 -8.53 0.98 -2.97
C GLU A 35 -7.41 1.12 -1.93
N LEU A 36 -6.15 0.99 -2.36
CA LEU A 36 -4.99 1.16 -1.48
C LEU A 36 -4.93 2.58 -0.92
N THR A 37 -5.02 3.59 -1.78
CA THR A 37 -5.00 5.00 -1.35
C THR A 37 -6.15 5.30 -0.39
N HIS A 38 -7.35 4.76 -0.65
CA HIS A 38 -8.50 4.95 0.22
C HIS A 38 -8.31 4.26 1.58
N ASN A 39 -7.81 3.02 1.62
CA ASN A 39 -7.50 2.34 2.88
C ASN A 39 -6.42 3.07 3.67
N LEU A 40 -5.37 3.56 3.01
CA LEU A 40 -4.31 4.34 3.66
C LEU A 40 -4.83 5.69 4.16
N LYS A 41 -5.72 6.35 3.41
CA LYS A 41 -6.40 7.59 3.84
C LYS A 41 -7.35 7.36 5.02
N ARG A 42 -7.89 6.14 5.21
CA ARG A 42 -8.65 5.75 6.40
C ARG A 42 -7.75 5.51 7.62
N LEU A 43 -6.52 5.08 7.41
CA LEU A 43 -5.52 4.91 8.46
C LEU A 43 -4.93 6.26 8.89
N ASP A 44 -4.51 7.09 7.94
CA ASP A 44 -4.05 8.45 8.18
C ASP A 44 -4.46 9.37 7.02
N ALA A 45 -5.43 10.24 7.28
CA ALA A 45 -5.92 11.20 6.30
C ALA A 45 -4.98 12.40 6.11
N ASN A 46 -4.07 12.63 7.06
CA ASN A 46 -3.16 13.78 7.02
C ASN A 46 -1.92 13.49 6.18
N ASP A 47 -1.38 12.27 6.25
CA ASP A 47 -0.16 11.91 5.51
C ASP A 47 -0.20 10.49 4.90
N PRO A 48 -0.97 10.28 3.81
CA PRO A 48 -1.04 8.99 3.15
C PRO A 48 0.31 8.56 2.53
N ILE A 49 1.17 9.52 2.13
CA ILE A 49 2.48 9.23 1.51
C ILE A 49 3.47 8.60 2.49
N LYS A 50 3.39 8.93 3.79
CA LYS A 50 4.22 8.28 4.82
C LYS A 50 4.17 6.75 4.76
N TYR A 51 3.03 6.19 4.34
CA TYR A 51 2.88 4.75 4.20
C TYR A 51 3.62 4.18 2.99
N ASP A 52 3.88 4.94 1.94
CA ASP A 52 4.72 4.48 0.82
C ASP A 52 6.12 4.13 1.32
N PHE A 53 6.73 5.02 2.11
CA PHE A 53 8.03 4.78 2.74
C PHE A 53 8.01 3.59 3.71
N ALA A 54 6.93 3.45 4.48
CA ALA A 54 6.76 2.32 5.39
C ALA A 54 6.61 0.99 4.62
N LEU A 55 5.77 0.97 3.57
CA LEU A 55 5.54 -0.19 2.71
C LEU A 55 6.83 -0.59 1.98
N TYR A 56 7.57 0.38 1.46
CA TYR A 56 8.87 0.16 0.82
C TYR A 56 9.85 -0.49 1.80
N ARG A 57 9.97 0.06 3.02
CA ARG A 57 10.87 -0.45 4.06
C ARG A 57 10.44 -1.83 4.58
N LEU A 58 9.13 -2.09 4.71
CA LEU A 58 8.58 -3.40 5.04
C LEU A 58 8.86 -4.44 3.94
N GLY A 59 8.81 -4.02 2.67
CA GLY A 59 9.18 -4.83 1.52
C GLY A 59 10.63 -5.25 1.50
N GLN A 60 11.53 -4.29 1.75
CA GLN A 60 12.97 -4.55 1.80
C GLN A 60 13.35 -5.46 2.97
N ASN A 61 12.69 -5.31 4.12
CA ASN A 61 13.05 -6.08 5.31
C ASN A 61 12.60 -7.56 5.24
N LYS A 62 11.77 -7.96 4.26
CA LYS A 62 11.16 -9.31 4.19
C LYS A 62 10.43 -9.73 5.49
N GLU A 63 10.24 -8.85 6.47
CA GLU A 63 9.65 -9.17 7.78
C GLU A 63 8.22 -9.72 7.65
N LEU A 64 7.54 -9.37 6.56
CA LEU A 64 6.23 -9.95 6.18
C LEU A 64 6.27 -11.45 5.92
N SER A 65 7.41 -12.01 5.52
CA SER A 65 7.58 -13.45 5.39
C SER A 65 7.74 -14.17 6.74
N LYS A 66 8.18 -13.47 7.80
CA LYS A 66 8.26 -14.02 9.16
C LYS A 66 6.92 -14.02 9.91
N LEU A 67 6.01 -13.11 9.59
CA LEU A 67 4.66 -13.05 10.20
C LEU A 67 3.74 -14.21 9.80
N LYS A 68 4.18 -15.08 8.87
CA LYS A 68 3.46 -16.27 8.43
C LYS A 68 3.96 -17.57 9.06
N GLU A 69 4.94 -17.51 9.95
CA GLU A 69 5.49 -18.68 10.67
C GLU A 69 4.85 -18.85 12.05
#